data_AF-A0A2E0PU59-F1
#
_entry.id   AF-A0A2E0PU59-F1
#
_cell.length_a   1.000
_cell.length_b   1.000
_cell.length_c   1.000
_cell.angle_alpha   90.00
_cell.angle_beta   90.00
_cell.angle_gamma   90.00
#
_symmetry.space_group_name_H-M   'P 1'
#
loop_
_entity.id
_entity.type
_entity.pdbx_description
1 polymer ?
#
loop_
_entity_poly.entity_id
_entity_poly.type
_entity_poly.pdbx_seq_one_letter_code
_entity_poly.pdbx_strand_id
1 'polypeptide(L)' 'MIKKANFPSKVCLSCGRPFVWRKKWEKIWSEVKYCSKRCQKNKVNKKLS' A
#
# COMPACT_ATOMS: atom_id res chain seq x y z
N MET A 1 26.45 12.81 -6.44
CA MET A 1 25.01 13.05 -6.70
C MET A 1 24.20 11.93 -6.05
N ILE A 2 23.70 12.14 -4.83
CA ILE A 2 22.92 11.13 -4.12
C ILE A 2 21.53 11.12 -4.74
N LYS A 3 21.26 10.14 -5.62
CA LYS A 3 19.93 9.88 -6.18
C LYS A 3 18.99 9.62 -5.01
N LYS A 4 18.23 10.65 -4.60
CA LYS A 4 17.14 10.53 -3.62
C LYS A 4 16.28 9.35 -4.07
N ALA A 5 16.40 8.24 -3.35
CA ALA A 5 15.81 6.97 -3.73
C ALA A 5 14.31 7.19 -3.90
N ASN A 6 13.83 7.10 -5.14
CA ASN A 6 12.42 7.06 -5.43
C ASN A 6 11.91 5.75 -4.85
N PHE A 7 11.45 5.82 -3.61
CA PHE A 7 10.84 4.70 -2.94
C PHE A 7 9.72 4.14 -3.82
N PRO A 8 9.61 2.81 -3.94
CA PRO A 8 8.58 2.23 -4.78
C PRO A 8 7.21 2.70 -4.27
N SER A 9 6.42 3.26 -5.17
CA SER A 9 5.01 3.58 -4.91
C SER A 9 4.15 2.42 -5.40
N LYS A 10 3.10 2.10 -4.65
CA LYS A 10 2.10 1.09 -5.00
C LYS A 10 0.71 1.72 -4.96
N VAL A 11 -0.23 1.16 -5.71
CA VAL A 11 -1.63 1.58 -5.69
C VAL A 11 -2.38 0.74 -4.67
N CYS A 12 -3.18 1.38 -3.82
CA CYS A 12 -4.01 0.66 -2.86
C CYS A 12 -5.18 -0.02 -3.57
N LEU A 13 -5.28 -1.35 -3.47
CA LEU A 13 -6.38 -2.12 -4.08
C LEU A 13 -7.77 -1.86 -3.46
N SER A 14 -7.85 -1.18 -2.32
CA SER A 14 -9.12 -0.89 -1.65
C SER A 14 -9.66 0.50 -2.01
N CYS A 15 -8.80 1.53 -1.99
CA CYS A 15 -9.20 2.92 -2.23
C CYS A 15 -8.65 3.52 -3.53
N GLY A 16 -7.80 2.80 -4.28
CA GLY A 16 -7.20 3.28 -5.53
C GLY A 16 -6.13 4.36 -5.36
N ARG A 17 -5.79 4.76 -4.13
CA ARG A 17 -4.82 5.83 -3.89
C ARG A 17 -3.38 5.31 -4.00
N PRO A 18 -2.47 6.03 -4.69
CA PRO A 18 -1.06 5.72 -4.68
C PRO A 18 -0.48 5.98 -3.29
N PHE A 19 0.40 5.10 -2.83
CA PHE A 19 1.08 5.22 -1.55
C PHE A 19 2.53 4.78 -1.69
N VAL A 20 3.43 5.47 -0.98
CA VAL A 20 4.87 5.23 -1.04
C VAL A 20 5.32 4.23 0.01
N TRP A 21 6.39 3.50 -0.27
CA TRP A 21 7.06 2.63 0.69
C TRP A 21 7.32 3.36 2.02
N ARG A 22 7.15 2.63 3.12
CA ARG A 22 7.43 3.09 4.48
C ARG A 22 8.38 2.12 5.14
N LYS A 23 9.25 2.62 6.02
CA LYS A 23 10.17 1.81 6.82
C LYS A 23 9.48 0.71 7.64
N LYS A 24 8.22 0.88 8.02
CA LYS A 24 7.45 -0.19 8.70
C LYS A 24 7.18 -1.42 7.80
N TRP A 25 7.37 -1.29 6.49
CA TRP A 25 7.02 -2.31 5.52
C TRP A 25 8.24 -3.00 4.91
N GLU A 26 9.48 -2.75 5.35
CA GLU A 26 10.67 -3.35 4.71
C GLU A 26 10.57 -4.88 4.61
N LYS A 27 10.06 -5.52 5.66
CA LYS A 27 9.91 -6.98 5.74
C LYS A 27 8.69 -7.55 5.00
N ILE A 28 7.65 -6.74 4.80
CA ILE A 28 6.35 -7.20 4.28
C ILE A 28 5.92 -6.49 2.99
N TRP A 29 6.80 -5.66 2.39
CA TRP A 29 6.44 -4.79 1.28
C TRP A 29 5.86 -5.56 0.09
N SER A 30 6.35 -6.77 -0.17
CA SER A 30 5.82 -7.67 -1.21
C SER A 30 4.35 -8.03 -0.98
N GLU A 31 3.93 -8.19 0.27
CA GLU A 31 2.55 -8.49 0.66
C GLU A 31 1.67 -7.24 0.82
N VAL A 32 2.27 -6.06 1.06
CA VAL A 32 1.54 -4.80 1.23
C VAL A 32 0.92 -4.36 -0.10
N LYS A 33 -0.41 -4.51 -0.18
CA LYS A 33 -1.28 -4.08 -1.30
C LYS A 33 -2.20 -2.91 -0.93
N TYR A 34 -2.12 -2.40 0.30
CA TYR A 34 -3.03 -1.39 0.82
C TYR A 34 -2.28 -0.28 1.55
N CYS A 35 -2.76 0.95 1.41
CA CYS A 35 -2.16 2.13 2.04
C CYS A 35 -2.29 2.14 3.58
N SER A 36 -3.18 1.32 4.14
CA SER A 36 -3.51 1.32 5.57
C SER A 36 -4.10 -0.02 6.02
N LYS A 37 -3.94 -0.35 7.31
CA LYS A 37 -4.57 -1.54 7.92
C LYS A 37 -6.09 -1.52 7.78
N ARG A 38 -6.71 -0.33 7.82
CA ARG A 38 -8.15 -0.17 7.57
C ARG A 38 -8.51 -0.67 6.17
N CYS A 39 -7.80 -0.23 5.14
CA CYS A 39 -8.02 -0.66 3.76
C CYS A 39 -7.74 -2.16 3.54
N GLN A 40 -6.77 -2.73 4.26
CA GLN A 40 -6.53 -4.17 4.27
C GLN A 40 -7.72 -4.93 4.86
N LYS A 41 -8.21 -4.52 6.04
CA LYS A 41 -9.38 -5.12 6.70
C LYS A 41 -10.70 -4.85 5.96
N ASN A 42 -10.80 -3.72 5.25
CA ASN A 42 -12.01 -3.33 4.52
C ASN A 42 -12.15 -4.04 3.16
N LYS A 43 -11.15 -4.82 2.73
CA LYS A 43 -11.21 -5.57 1.47
C LYS A 43 -12.29 -6.66 1.47
N VAL A 44 -12.78 -7.04 2.65
CA VAL A 44 -13.78 -8.11 2.82
C VAL A 44 -15.21 -7.63 2.53
N ASN A 45 -15.43 -6.34 2.21
CA ASN A 45 -16.78 -5.79 2.08
C ASN A 45 -17.08 -5.13 0.73
N LYS A 46 -16.62 -5.75 -0.38
CA LYS A 46 -17.11 -5.45 -1.74
C LYS A 46 -18.01 -6.58 -2.30
N LYS A 47 -18.81 -7.21 -1.43
CA LYS A 47 -20.06 -7.86 -1.85
C LYS A 47 -21.23 -7.02 -1.36
N LEU A 48 -21.42 -5.85 -1.98
CA LEU A 48 -22.73 -5.20 -2.08
C LEU A 48 -22.64 -4.15 -3.19
N SER A 49 -23.01 -4.50 -4.41
CA SER A 49 -24.41 -4.45 -4.84
C SER A 49 -24.60 -5.35 -6.05
#